data_AF-A0A183AAY2-F1
#
_entry.id   AF-A0A183AAY2-F1
#
_cell.length_a   1.000
_cell.length_b   1.000
_cell.length_c   1.000
_cell.angle_alpha   90.00
_cell.angle_beta   90.00
_cell.angle_gamma   90.00
#
_symmetry.space_group_name_H-M   'P 1'
#
loop_
_entity.id
_entity.type
_entity.pdbx_description
1 polymer ?
#
loop_
_entity_poly.entity_id
_entity_poly.type
_entity_poly.pdbx_seq_one_letter_code
_entity_poly.pdbx_strand_id
1 'polypeptide(L)'
;MSQSDCGLGTSIDRSNRSNRSSRAQLVWSVTDGTDGSINLKNLTMEVAPESQCGENDTELVLSTASELPDKAWIFNFRFGRLGQTPNDNGMFQAELIQIKFKTDAKTLPDVKEGVDITLNSTETWGKAPIASYYHCMAPKTTKLTSSSQPVNSVNMRLTNVKLQAFTLTKEPKFSDKETLCTEDQTPDNTVPIAVGVALAVCIVIALVVFIIFNRRNRRQYGSV
;
A
#
# COMPACT_ATOMS: atom_id res chain seq x y z
N MET A 1 -7.22 -10.84 26.29
CA MET A 1 -6.55 -9.54 26.15
C MET A 1 -7.51 -8.58 25.49
N SER A 2 -7.63 -7.36 26.01
CA SER A 2 -8.67 -6.39 25.64
C SER A 2 -8.23 -5.49 24.48
N GLN A 3 -9.20 -4.91 23.77
CA GLN A 3 -9.13 -4.04 22.58
C GLN A 3 -8.04 -2.93 22.54
N SER A 4 -7.36 -2.66 23.65
CA SER A 4 -6.32 -1.63 23.80
C SER A 4 -4.87 -2.12 23.68
N ASP A 5 -4.63 -3.43 23.56
CA ASP A 5 -3.27 -4.00 23.53
C ASP A 5 -2.73 -4.22 22.11
N CYS A 6 -3.58 -4.02 21.10
CA CYS A 6 -3.23 -4.06 19.70
C CYS A 6 -2.85 -2.66 19.24
N GLY A 7 -1.59 -2.26 19.26
CA GLY A 7 -1.16 -0.99 18.67
C GLY A 7 -1.21 -1.05 17.12
N LEU A 8 -2.39 -1.27 16.58
CA LEU A 8 -2.70 -1.21 15.16
C LEU A 8 -2.90 0.27 14.80
N GLY A 9 -1.89 0.83 14.15
CA GLY A 9 -1.99 2.11 13.49
C GLY A 9 -2.52 1.90 12.08
N THR A 10 -3.80 2.16 11.85
CA THR A 10 -4.30 2.39 10.48
C THR A 10 -4.81 3.81 10.39
N SER A 11 -4.17 4.60 9.54
CA SER A 11 -4.61 5.97 9.26
C SER A 11 -5.66 5.91 8.15
N ILE A 12 -6.84 5.40 8.49
CA ILE A 12 -8.05 5.71 7.73
C ILE A 12 -8.79 6.78 8.53
N ASP A 13 -8.13 7.95 8.56
CA ASP A 13 -8.49 9.24 9.16
C ASP A 13 -9.23 9.25 10.51
N ARG A 14 -8.45 9.22 11.61
CA ARG A 14 -8.84 9.90 12.85
C ARG A 14 -8.65 11.39 12.61
N SER A 15 -9.75 12.09 12.32
CA SER A 15 -9.94 13.54 12.41
C SER A 15 -8.76 14.28 13.06
N ASN A 16 -7.80 14.75 12.25
CA ASN A 16 -6.99 15.88 12.64
C ASN A 16 -6.51 16.71 11.46
N ARG A 17 -6.70 18.02 11.61
CA ARG A 17 -6.70 19.08 10.62
C ARG A 17 -5.26 19.48 10.22
N SER A 18 -4.50 18.54 9.64
CA SER A 18 -3.17 18.81 9.07
C SER A 18 -3.02 18.15 7.69
N ASN A 19 -3.47 18.87 6.67
CA ASN A 19 -3.13 18.89 5.23
C ASN A 19 -2.60 17.63 4.46
N ARG A 20 -2.66 16.40 4.99
CA ARG A 20 -2.29 15.14 4.31
C ARG A 20 -3.21 13.98 4.72
N SER A 21 -4.52 14.16 4.55
CA SER A 21 -5.53 13.12 4.81
C SER A 21 -5.40 11.96 3.80
N SER A 22 -5.33 10.72 4.31
CA SER A 22 -5.39 9.48 3.52
C SER A 22 -6.73 9.39 2.82
N ARG A 23 -6.75 9.08 1.51
CA ARG A 23 -8.00 9.03 0.72
C ARG A 23 -8.27 7.61 0.26
N ALA A 24 -9.43 7.08 0.63
CA ALA A 24 -9.95 5.82 0.14
C ALA A 24 -11.08 6.08 -0.88
N GLN A 25 -11.05 5.41 -2.02
CA GLN A 25 -12.09 5.43 -3.03
C GLN A 25 -12.51 3.99 -3.35
N LEU A 26 -13.80 3.70 -3.30
CA LEU A 26 -14.33 2.41 -3.72
C LEU A 26 -15.01 2.56 -5.08
N VAL A 27 -14.53 1.81 -6.06
CA VAL A 27 -15.13 1.75 -7.41
C VAL A 27 -15.67 0.33 -7.59
N TRP A 28 -16.97 0.15 -7.77
CA TRP A 28 -17.54 -1.17 -7.99
C TRP A 28 -18.05 -1.32 -9.42
N SER A 29 -18.00 -2.55 -9.92
CA SER A 29 -18.59 -2.92 -11.20
C SER A 29 -19.70 -3.93 -10.92
N VAL A 30 -20.96 -3.57 -11.16
CA VAL A 30 -22.09 -4.50 -10.97
C VAL A 30 -22.19 -5.45 -12.17
N THR A 31 -22.70 -6.65 -11.91
CA THR A 31 -22.85 -7.74 -12.88
C THR A 31 -23.71 -7.40 -14.10
N ASP A 32 -24.61 -6.42 -13.95
CA ASP A 32 -25.54 -5.98 -15.00
C ASP A 32 -24.96 -4.86 -15.89
N GLY A 33 -23.67 -4.52 -15.73
CA GLY A 33 -22.98 -3.55 -16.59
C GLY A 33 -23.12 -2.08 -16.17
N THR A 34 -23.74 -1.80 -15.03
CA THR A 34 -23.73 -0.47 -14.40
C THR A 34 -22.49 -0.33 -13.49
N ASP A 35 -21.48 0.36 -14.00
CA ASP A 35 -20.30 0.74 -13.21
C ASP A 35 -20.65 1.92 -12.29
N GLY A 36 -20.30 1.80 -11.00
CA GLY A 36 -20.56 2.83 -9.99
C GLY A 36 -19.31 3.15 -9.18
N SER A 37 -19.20 4.38 -8.67
CA SER A 37 -18.07 4.78 -7.82
C SER A 37 -18.57 5.59 -6.64
N ILE A 38 -18.26 5.15 -5.41
CA ILE A 38 -18.40 5.96 -4.20
C ILE A 38 -17.00 6.40 -3.78
N ASN A 39 -16.85 7.71 -3.75
CA ASN A 39 -15.77 8.31 -3.01
C ASN A 39 -16.15 8.25 -1.53
N LEU A 40 -15.46 7.39 -0.79
CA LEU A 40 -15.55 7.33 0.66
C LEU A 40 -14.88 8.58 1.24
N LYS A 41 -15.60 9.71 1.27
CA LYS A 41 -15.15 10.96 1.89
C LYS A 41 -15.78 11.07 3.27
N ASN A 42 -14.96 11.36 4.28
CA ASN A 42 -15.40 11.62 5.66
C ASN A 42 -16.09 10.45 6.36
N LEU A 43 -15.72 9.19 6.05
CA LEU A 43 -16.18 8.08 6.88
C LEU A 43 -15.38 8.03 8.17
N THR A 44 -16.11 8.16 9.27
CA THR A 44 -15.55 7.84 10.58
C THR A 44 -15.64 6.32 10.73
N MET A 45 -14.48 5.68 10.87
CA MET A 45 -14.39 4.25 11.10
C MET A 45 -13.99 3.99 12.55
N GLU A 46 -14.67 3.05 13.17
CA GLU A 46 -14.42 2.61 14.53
C GLU A 46 -13.89 1.18 14.52
N VAL A 47 -12.95 0.89 15.43
CA VAL A 47 -12.41 -0.46 15.57
C VAL A 47 -13.47 -1.34 16.22
N ALA A 48 -13.91 -2.37 15.51
CA ALA A 48 -14.89 -3.32 16.00
C ALA A 48 -14.26 -4.26 17.05
N PRO A 49 -15.05 -4.77 18.01
CA PRO A 49 -14.60 -5.70 19.05
C PRO A 49 -14.11 -7.05 18.52
N GLU A 50 -14.45 -7.38 17.28
CA GLU A 50 -14.00 -8.58 16.58
C GLU A 50 -12.51 -8.54 16.19
N SER A 51 -11.87 -7.36 16.26
CA SER A 51 -10.44 -7.21 15.97
C SER A 51 -9.59 -7.98 16.97
N GLN A 52 -8.63 -8.76 16.47
CA GLN A 52 -7.80 -9.66 17.26
C GLN A 52 -6.33 -9.53 16.88
N CYS A 53 -5.43 -9.59 17.86
CA CYS A 53 -4.00 -9.70 17.61
C CYS A 53 -3.48 -11.06 18.06
N GLY A 54 -2.84 -11.76 17.13
CA GLY A 54 -2.03 -12.93 17.37
C GLY A 54 -0.55 -12.66 17.11
N GLU A 55 0.28 -13.65 17.42
CA GLU A 55 1.73 -13.57 17.25
C GLU A 55 2.17 -13.68 15.77
N ASN A 56 1.38 -14.41 14.98
CA ASN A 56 1.65 -14.71 13.57
C ASN A 56 0.63 -14.07 12.63
N ASP A 57 -0.59 -13.85 13.10
CA ASP A 57 -1.66 -13.21 12.35
C ASP A 57 -2.39 -12.18 13.21
N THR A 58 -2.81 -11.09 12.59
CA THR A 58 -3.57 -10.02 13.25
C THR A 58 -4.74 -9.63 12.35
N GLU A 59 -5.91 -9.55 12.92
CA GLU A 59 -7.16 -9.22 12.24
C GLU A 59 -7.67 -7.88 12.74
N LEU A 60 -7.81 -6.92 11.83
CA LEU A 60 -8.35 -5.59 12.10
C LEU A 60 -9.71 -5.45 11.43
N VAL A 61 -10.74 -5.32 12.25
CA VAL A 61 -12.11 -5.11 11.80
C VAL A 61 -12.49 -3.65 12.09
N LEU A 62 -12.82 -2.91 11.05
CA LEU A 62 -13.28 -1.53 11.10
C LEU A 62 -14.75 -1.47 10.68
N SER A 63 -15.57 -0.80 11.47
CA SER A 63 -16.98 -0.54 11.16
C SER A 63 -17.20 0.95 10.98
N THR A 64 -17.98 1.34 9.98
CA THR A 64 -18.35 2.76 9.81
C THR A 64 -19.37 3.18 10.86
N ALA A 65 -19.17 4.34 11.49
CA ALA A 65 -20.16 4.94 12.37
C ALA A 65 -21.40 5.35 11.54
N SER A 66 -22.48 4.59 11.68
CA SER A 66 -23.77 4.81 11.00
C SER A 66 -24.88 4.86 12.04
N GLU A 67 -25.83 5.79 11.89
CA GLU A 67 -27.01 5.89 12.75
C GLU A 67 -27.92 4.66 12.65
N LEU A 68 -27.78 3.90 11.56
CA LEU A 68 -28.48 2.64 11.31
C LEU A 68 -27.46 1.50 11.26
N PRO A 69 -27.51 0.51 12.18
CA PRO A 69 -26.56 -0.60 12.23
C PRO A 69 -26.59 -1.44 10.94
N ASP A 70 -27.76 -1.58 10.33
CA ASP A 70 -27.96 -2.32 9.06
C ASP A 70 -27.34 -1.65 7.83
N LYS A 71 -26.86 -0.41 7.96
CA LYS A 71 -26.19 0.33 6.88
C LYS A 71 -24.69 0.50 7.11
N ALA A 72 -24.15 -0.10 8.17
CA ALA A 72 -22.72 -0.03 8.46
C ALA A 72 -21.92 -0.88 7.45
N TRP A 73 -20.80 -0.32 7.00
CA TRP A 73 -19.81 -1.05 6.22
C TRP A 73 -18.76 -1.59 7.16
N ILE A 74 -18.45 -2.88 7.01
CA ILE A 74 -17.45 -3.58 7.81
C ILE A 74 -16.28 -3.92 6.91
N PHE A 75 -15.11 -3.39 7.24
CA PHE A 75 -13.85 -3.65 6.57
C PHE A 75 -12.99 -4.53 7.47
N ASN A 76 -12.58 -5.68 6.97
CA ASN A 76 -11.72 -6.60 7.67
C ASN A 76 -10.39 -6.72 6.91
N PHE A 77 -9.30 -6.44 7.61
CA PHE A 77 -7.94 -6.58 7.12
C PHE A 77 -7.21 -7.63 7.96
N ARG A 78 -6.71 -8.68 7.31
CA ARG A 78 -5.84 -9.67 7.95
C ARG A 78 -4.40 -9.41 7.56
N PHE A 79 -3.53 -9.31 8.56
CA PHE A 79 -2.10 -9.18 8.41
C PHE A 79 -1.42 -10.47 8.86
N GLY A 80 -0.50 -10.97 8.04
CA GLY A 80 0.35 -12.10 8.38
C GLY A 80 1.79 -11.68 8.62
N ARG A 81 2.49 -12.46 9.44
CA ARG A 81 3.91 -12.30 9.74
C ARG A 81 4.75 -13.26 8.91
N LEU A 82 5.85 -12.77 8.35
CA LEU A 82 6.74 -13.49 7.46
C LEU A 82 8.19 -13.43 7.93
N GLY A 83 8.90 -14.55 7.76
CA GLY A 83 10.37 -14.57 7.77
C GLY A 83 11.01 -14.21 9.11
N GLN A 84 10.38 -14.57 10.24
CA GLN A 84 10.99 -14.37 11.54
C GLN A 84 12.27 -15.22 11.65
N THR A 85 13.38 -14.55 11.96
CA THR A 85 14.64 -15.23 12.28
C THR A 85 15.03 -14.86 13.71
N PRO A 86 15.99 -15.56 14.35
CA PRO A 86 16.44 -15.20 15.69
C PRO A 86 16.96 -13.76 15.82
N ASN A 87 17.39 -13.15 14.70
CA ASN A 87 17.97 -11.81 14.66
C ASN A 87 17.06 -10.76 14.00
N ASP A 88 15.92 -11.17 13.45
CA ASP A 88 14.99 -10.29 12.76
C ASP A 88 13.56 -10.57 13.25
N ASN A 89 12.89 -9.49 13.68
CA ASN A 89 11.49 -9.55 14.08
C ASN A 89 10.59 -9.99 12.91
N GLY A 90 11.10 -9.98 11.68
CA GLY A 90 10.39 -10.42 10.48
C GLY A 90 9.64 -9.26 9.84
N MET A 91 8.85 -9.59 8.84
CA MET A 91 8.03 -8.65 8.09
C MET A 91 6.56 -8.92 8.33
N PHE A 92 5.72 -7.90 8.18
CA PHE A 92 4.28 -8.07 8.08
C PHE A 92 3.82 -7.76 6.66
N GLN A 93 2.67 -8.31 6.27
CA GLN A 93 1.97 -7.95 5.04
C GLN A 93 0.46 -8.14 5.24
N ALA A 94 -0.35 -7.40 4.48
CA ALA A 94 -1.77 -7.70 4.37
C ALA A 94 -1.95 -8.94 3.48
N GLU A 95 -2.77 -9.89 3.93
CA GLU A 95 -3.02 -11.18 3.28
C GLU A 95 -4.47 -11.34 2.82
N LEU A 96 -5.40 -10.72 3.56
CA LEU A 96 -6.81 -10.74 3.24
C LEU A 96 -7.39 -9.34 3.44
N ILE A 97 -8.18 -8.91 2.47
CA ILE A 97 -9.08 -7.79 2.61
C ILE A 97 -10.49 -8.32 2.38
N GLN A 98 -11.39 -8.03 3.31
CA GLN A 98 -12.78 -8.39 3.20
C GLN A 98 -13.66 -7.18 3.49
N ILE A 99 -14.70 -6.97 2.68
CA ILE A 99 -15.68 -5.90 2.89
C ILE A 99 -17.05 -6.56 2.98
N LYS A 100 -17.79 -6.24 4.05
CA LYS A 100 -19.17 -6.64 4.25
C LYS A 100 -20.06 -5.42 4.32
N PHE A 101 -21.15 -5.42 3.57
CA PHE A 101 -22.16 -4.36 3.61
C PHE A 101 -23.49 -4.92 3.14
N LYS A 102 -24.57 -4.22 3.50
CA LYS A 102 -25.92 -4.51 3.05
C LYS A 102 -26.28 -3.61 1.87
N THR A 103 -26.94 -4.16 0.85
CA THR A 103 -27.33 -3.40 -0.33
C THR A 103 -28.42 -2.38 -0.01
N ASP A 104 -28.27 -1.16 -0.51
CA ASP A 104 -29.22 -0.04 -0.40
C ASP A 104 -29.48 0.47 -1.81
N ALA A 105 -30.74 0.66 -2.24
CA ALA A 105 -31.06 1.10 -3.61
C ALA A 105 -30.48 2.49 -3.91
N LYS A 106 -30.16 3.27 -2.88
CA LYS A 106 -29.45 4.55 -3.05
C LYS A 106 -28.01 4.36 -3.52
N THR A 107 -27.36 3.26 -3.13
CA THR A 107 -25.97 2.94 -3.50
C THR A 107 -25.89 1.99 -4.69
N LEU A 108 -26.87 1.10 -4.83
CA LEU A 108 -26.97 0.06 -5.85
C LEU A 108 -28.42 0.02 -6.37
N PRO A 109 -28.81 0.94 -7.26
CA PRO A 109 -30.20 1.10 -7.70
C PRO A 109 -30.74 -0.13 -8.46
N ASP A 110 -29.87 -0.94 -9.04
CA ASP A 110 -30.23 -2.13 -9.83
C ASP A 110 -30.28 -3.41 -8.99
N VAL A 111 -30.08 -3.31 -7.67
CA VAL A 111 -29.95 -4.45 -6.76
C VAL A 111 -31.09 -4.46 -5.75
N LYS A 112 -31.63 -5.65 -5.46
CA LYS A 112 -32.59 -5.84 -4.35
C LYS A 112 -31.99 -5.29 -3.05
N GLU A 113 -32.74 -4.43 -2.37
CA GLU A 113 -32.33 -3.88 -1.07
C GLU A 113 -32.26 -4.96 0.01
N GLY A 114 -31.38 -4.76 0.97
CA GLY A 114 -31.30 -5.60 2.17
C GLY A 114 -30.53 -6.91 1.99
N VAL A 115 -29.80 -7.10 0.89
CA VAL A 115 -28.96 -8.28 0.64
C VAL A 115 -27.59 -8.07 1.27
N ASP A 116 -27.12 -9.05 2.04
CA ASP A 116 -25.77 -9.03 2.59
C ASP A 116 -24.74 -9.44 1.52
N ILE A 117 -23.78 -8.55 1.28
CA ILE A 117 -22.70 -8.76 0.32
C ILE A 117 -21.39 -8.93 1.06
N THR A 118 -20.64 -9.97 0.72
CA THR A 118 -19.28 -10.20 1.23
C THR A 118 -18.31 -10.25 0.06
N LEU A 119 -17.34 -9.36 0.07
CA LEU A 119 -16.31 -9.19 -0.94
C LEU A 119 -14.94 -9.55 -0.37
N ASN A 120 -14.16 -10.34 -1.09
CA ASN A 120 -12.92 -10.90 -0.59
C ASN A 120 -11.80 -10.62 -1.59
N SER A 121 -10.60 -10.34 -1.10
CA SER A 121 -9.38 -10.29 -1.90
C SER A 121 -8.23 -10.92 -1.12
N THR A 122 -7.52 -11.85 -1.76
CA THR A 122 -6.32 -12.51 -1.23
C THR A 122 -5.04 -11.92 -1.83
N GLU A 123 -5.13 -10.74 -2.47
CA GLU A 123 -3.97 -10.04 -3.00
C GLU A 123 -3.12 -9.51 -1.84
N THR A 124 -1.87 -9.97 -1.76
CA THR A 124 -0.95 -9.55 -0.70
C THR A 124 -0.32 -8.18 -1.02
N TRP A 125 -0.28 -7.28 -0.03
CA TRP A 125 0.33 -5.95 -0.19
C TRP A 125 0.76 -5.37 1.17
N GLY A 126 1.36 -4.17 1.15
CA GLY A 126 1.72 -3.50 2.40
C GLY A 126 2.86 -4.17 3.17
N LYS A 127 3.78 -4.82 2.44
CA LYS A 127 4.89 -5.55 3.06
C LYS A 127 5.90 -4.58 3.68
N ALA A 128 6.13 -4.69 4.97
CA ALA A 128 7.14 -3.91 5.69
C ALA A 128 7.71 -4.66 6.89
N PRO A 129 8.93 -4.32 7.35
CA PRO A 129 9.49 -4.86 8.58
C PRO A 129 8.61 -4.59 9.82
N ILE A 130 8.63 -5.50 10.79
CA ILE A 130 8.00 -5.24 12.08
C ILE A 130 8.75 -4.11 12.79
N ALA A 131 8.01 -3.26 13.52
CA ALA A 131 8.48 -1.99 14.07
C ALA A 131 8.83 -0.90 13.02
N SER A 132 8.33 -1.02 11.79
CA SER A 132 8.16 0.10 10.86
C SER A 132 6.70 0.23 10.43
N TYR A 133 6.36 1.34 9.76
CA TYR A 133 5.08 1.48 9.08
C TYR A 133 5.29 1.48 7.58
N TYR A 134 4.40 0.80 6.87
CA TYR A 134 4.30 0.87 5.43
C TYR A 134 3.59 2.16 5.02
N HIS A 135 4.14 2.87 4.04
CA HIS A 135 3.54 4.08 3.48
C HIS A 135 3.55 4.03 1.96
N CYS A 136 2.38 4.28 1.36
CA CYS A 136 2.23 4.36 -0.09
C CYS A 136 1.31 5.51 -0.48
N MET A 137 1.90 6.54 -1.06
CA MET A 137 1.26 7.71 -1.67
C MET A 137 0.67 7.35 -3.03
N ALA A 138 1.33 6.49 -3.81
CA ALA A 138 0.80 5.98 -5.07
C ALA A 138 -0.57 5.28 -4.92
N PRO A 139 -1.46 5.41 -5.93
CA PRO A 139 -2.74 4.73 -5.93
C PRO A 139 -2.58 3.21 -6.05
N LYS A 140 -3.08 2.47 -5.07
CA LYS A 140 -3.18 1.00 -5.10
C LYS A 140 -4.62 0.59 -5.41
N THR A 141 -4.81 -0.20 -6.46
CA THR A 141 -6.11 -0.79 -6.79
C THR A 141 -6.10 -2.27 -6.48
N THR A 142 -7.05 -2.73 -5.67
CA THR A 142 -7.23 -4.13 -5.31
C THR A 142 -8.61 -4.59 -5.79
N LYS A 143 -8.63 -5.69 -6.53
CA LYS A 143 -9.89 -6.31 -6.96
C LYS A 143 -10.38 -7.23 -5.86
N LEU A 144 -11.60 -6.99 -5.41
CA LEU A 144 -12.36 -7.84 -4.52
C LEU A 144 -13.43 -8.57 -5.32
N THR A 145 -13.64 -9.84 -5.03
CA THR A 145 -14.66 -10.67 -5.67
C THR A 145 -15.69 -11.10 -4.65
N SER A 146 -16.94 -11.15 -5.06
CA SER A 146 -18.05 -11.64 -4.24
C SER A 146 -18.35 -13.09 -4.57
N SER A 147 -18.72 -13.87 -3.56
CA SER A 147 -19.40 -15.16 -3.76
C SER A 147 -20.93 -15.02 -3.77
N SER A 148 -21.46 -13.86 -3.41
CA SER A 148 -22.90 -13.56 -3.29
C SER A 148 -23.37 -12.65 -4.43
N GLN A 149 -24.44 -13.06 -5.12
CA GLN A 149 -25.14 -12.19 -6.07
C GLN A 149 -25.85 -11.04 -5.34
N PRO A 150 -26.05 -9.87 -5.99
CA PRO A 150 -25.81 -9.58 -7.42
C PRO A 150 -24.54 -8.77 -7.73
N VAL A 151 -23.66 -8.53 -6.76
CA VAL A 151 -22.37 -7.85 -7.00
C VAL A 151 -21.33 -8.92 -7.32
N ASN A 152 -20.65 -8.88 -8.47
CA ASN A 152 -19.61 -9.86 -8.80
C ASN A 152 -18.20 -9.43 -8.36
N SER A 153 -17.83 -8.17 -8.61
CA SER A 153 -16.50 -7.67 -8.25
C SER A 153 -16.49 -6.17 -7.96
N VAL A 154 -15.58 -5.77 -7.07
CA VAL A 154 -15.37 -4.38 -6.68
C VAL A 154 -13.88 -4.06 -6.73
N ASN A 155 -13.53 -2.96 -7.37
CA ASN A 155 -12.17 -2.43 -7.40
C ASN A 155 -12.00 -1.37 -6.30
N MET A 156 -11.34 -1.75 -5.21
CA MET A 156 -10.99 -0.80 -4.16
C MET A 156 -9.72 -0.04 -4.55
N ARG A 157 -9.79 1.29 -4.58
CA ARG A 157 -8.64 2.17 -4.87
C ARG A 157 -8.24 2.96 -3.62
N LEU A 158 -7.06 2.70 -3.11
CA LEU A 158 -6.51 3.37 -1.94
C LEU A 158 -5.36 4.30 -2.35
N THR A 159 -5.26 5.47 -1.73
CA THR A 159 -4.19 6.44 -1.97
C THR A 159 -3.67 7.01 -0.65
N ASN A 160 -2.37 7.27 -0.56
CA ASN A 160 -1.75 7.80 0.66
C ASN A 160 -2.05 6.94 1.89
N VAL A 161 -1.83 5.63 1.76
CA VAL A 161 -2.12 4.63 2.78
C VAL A 161 -0.95 4.49 3.74
N LYS A 162 -1.24 4.43 5.03
CA LYS A 162 -0.28 4.05 6.08
C LYS A 162 -0.77 2.85 6.85
N LEU A 163 0.06 1.81 6.94
CA LEU A 163 -0.25 0.55 7.61
C LEU A 163 0.85 0.20 8.59
N GLN A 164 0.46 -0.27 9.77
CA GLN A 164 1.38 -0.87 10.72
C GLN A 164 0.66 -1.98 11.48
N ALA A 165 1.30 -3.15 11.52
CA ALA A 165 0.82 -4.32 12.24
C ALA A 165 1.91 -4.83 13.20
N PHE A 166 1.51 -5.66 14.17
CA PHE A 166 2.42 -6.27 15.16
C PHE A 166 3.29 -5.26 15.92
N THR A 167 2.72 -4.12 16.32
CA THR A 167 3.49 -3.14 17.09
C THR A 167 3.71 -3.61 18.53
N LEU A 168 4.84 -3.22 19.10
CA LEU A 168 5.23 -3.55 20.48
C LEU A 168 4.79 -2.49 21.50
N THR A 169 4.42 -1.29 21.01
CA THR A 169 4.01 -0.13 21.81
C THR A 169 2.49 -0.02 21.90
N LYS A 170 1.96 0.22 23.10
CA LYS A 170 0.51 0.42 23.31
C LYS A 170 0.01 1.79 22.83
N GLU A 171 0.90 2.66 22.40
CA GLU A 171 0.53 3.99 21.92
C GLU A 171 -0.05 3.93 20.50
N PRO A 172 -1.12 4.69 20.20
CA PRO A 172 -1.72 4.77 18.87
C PRO A 172 -0.89 5.67 17.93
N LYS A 173 0.44 5.51 17.96
CA LYS A 173 1.39 6.25 17.12
C LYS A 173 2.07 5.27 16.17
N PHE A 174 2.24 5.70 14.93
CA PHE A 174 3.09 4.98 13.99
C PHE A 174 4.53 4.94 14.51
N SER A 175 5.27 3.88 14.16
CA SER A 175 6.70 3.80 14.40
C SER A 175 7.42 4.96 13.73
N ASP A 176 8.58 5.34 14.24
CA ASP A 176 9.39 6.40 13.63
C ASP A 176 10.08 5.91 12.33
N LYS A 177 10.10 4.59 12.07
CA LYS A 177 10.65 4.00 10.85
C LYS A 177 9.58 3.88 9.76
N GLU A 178 9.85 4.46 8.61
CA GLU A 178 8.99 4.42 7.42
C GLU A 178 9.52 3.41 6.38
N THR A 179 8.61 2.71 5.72
CA THR A 179 8.91 1.83 4.58
C THR A 179 8.02 2.22 3.42
N LEU A 180 8.62 2.77 2.36
CA LEU A 180 7.91 3.21 1.16
C LEU A 180 7.59 2.04 0.23
N CYS A 181 6.44 2.10 -0.42
CA CYS A 181 6.09 1.17 -1.49
C CYS A 181 7.01 1.33 -2.71
N THR A 182 7.18 0.27 -3.50
CA THR A 182 8.06 0.26 -4.67
C THR A 182 7.75 1.39 -5.66
N GLU A 183 6.48 1.76 -5.79
CA GLU A 183 6.03 2.84 -6.70
C GLU A 183 6.47 4.24 -6.25
N ASP A 184 6.66 4.44 -4.93
CA ASP A 184 7.13 5.72 -4.39
C ASP A 184 8.65 5.74 -4.17
N GLN A 185 9.33 4.59 -4.32
CA GLN A 185 10.78 4.54 -4.23
C GLN A 185 11.37 5.25 -5.44
N THR A 186 12.22 6.25 -5.18
CA THR A 186 12.99 6.88 -6.25
C THR A 186 13.89 5.82 -6.88
N PRO A 187 13.90 5.66 -8.22
CA PRO A 187 14.76 4.69 -8.87
C PRO A 187 16.21 4.94 -8.46
N ASP A 188 16.92 3.86 -8.13
CA ASP A 188 18.31 3.93 -7.70
C ASP A 188 19.19 4.27 -8.92
N ASN A 189 19.27 5.58 -9.20
CA ASN A 189 20.03 6.12 -10.32
C ASN A 189 21.54 6.01 -10.11
N THR A 190 21.99 5.43 -9.00
CA THR A 190 23.41 5.26 -8.69
C THR A 190 24.14 4.46 -9.76
N VAL A 191 23.51 3.40 -10.30
CA VAL A 191 24.10 2.54 -11.33
C VAL A 191 24.31 3.29 -12.66
N PRO A 192 23.28 3.90 -13.29
CA PRO A 192 23.48 4.63 -14.54
C PRO A 192 24.43 5.83 -14.40
N ILE A 193 24.46 6.49 -13.24
CA ILE A 193 25.40 7.59 -12.98
C ILE A 193 26.85 7.07 -12.93
N ALA A 194 27.11 5.98 -12.21
CA ALA A 194 28.44 5.39 -12.11
C ALA A 194 28.97 4.92 -13.48
N VAL A 195 28.10 4.29 -14.28
CA VAL A 195 28.44 3.87 -15.65
C VAL A 195 28.76 5.09 -16.53
N GLY A 196 27.98 6.17 -16.43
CA GLY A 196 28.22 7.40 -17.17
C GLY A 196 29.59 8.04 -16.88
N VAL A 197 29.98 8.12 -15.60
CA VAL A 197 31.27 8.67 -15.19
C VAL A 197 32.43 7.78 -15.67
N ALA A 198 32.30 6.45 -15.55
CA ALA A 198 33.32 5.52 -16.02
C ALA A 198 33.57 5.64 -17.54
N LEU A 199 32.50 5.75 -18.34
CA LEU A 199 32.61 5.94 -19.78
C LEU A 199 33.30 7.26 -20.15
N ALA A 200 32.96 8.36 -19.47
CA ALA A 200 33.58 9.65 -19.71
C ALA A 200 35.10 9.62 -19.44
N VAL A 201 35.52 9.00 -18.33
CA VAL A 201 36.95 8.84 -17.98
C VAL A 201 37.68 8.01 -19.02
N CYS A 202 37.11 6.87 -19.44
CA CYS A 202 37.69 6.01 -20.48
C CYS A 202 37.89 6.76 -21.81
N ILE A 203 36.94 7.60 -22.21
CA ILE A 203 37.05 8.42 -23.43
C ILE A 203 38.18 9.44 -23.30
N VAL A 204 38.27 10.15 -22.17
CA VAL A 204 39.34 11.14 -21.95
C VAL A 204 40.71 10.48 -22.01
N ILE A 205 40.89 9.32 -21.36
CA ILE A 205 42.15 8.57 -21.40
C ILE A 205 42.49 8.14 -22.84
N ALA A 206 41.52 7.59 -23.57
CA ALA A 206 41.72 7.17 -24.95
C ALA A 206 42.14 8.36 -25.85
N LEU A 207 41.53 9.53 -25.66
CA LEU A 207 41.88 10.76 -26.39
C LEU A 207 43.31 11.23 -26.06
N VAL A 208 43.70 11.23 -24.78
CA VAL A 208 45.06 11.61 -24.36
C VAL A 208 46.10 10.68 -24.99
N VAL A 209 45.88 9.37 -24.93
CA VAL A 209 46.77 8.37 -25.54
C VAL A 209 46.85 8.57 -27.06
N PHE A 210 45.71 8.75 -27.72
CA PHE A 210 45.64 8.99 -29.16
C PHE A 210 46.42 10.24 -29.58
N ILE A 211 46.27 11.35 -28.84
CA ILE A 211 46.98 12.61 -29.12
C ILE A 211 48.49 12.41 -28.97
N ILE A 212 48.95 11.75 -27.90
CA ILE A 212 50.39 11.49 -27.68
C ILE A 212 50.96 10.60 -28.79
N PHE A 213 50.27 9.51 -29.12
CA PHE A 213 50.68 8.57 -30.16
C PHE A 213 50.80 9.25 -31.52
N ASN A 214 49.78 10.02 -31.92
CA ASN A 214 49.78 10.75 -33.18
C ASN A 214 50.86 11.85 -33.22
N ARG A 215 51.07 12.57 -32.10
CA ARG A 215 52.14 13.58 -32.00
C ARG A 215 53.53 12.96 -32.16
N ARG A 216 53.75 11.74 -31.66
CA ARG A 216 55.02 11.03 -31.80
C ARG A 216 55.26 10.58 -33.24
N ASN A 217 54.25 10.06 -33.93
CA ASN A 217 54.37 9.69 -35.34
C ASN A 217 54.62 10.88 -36.27
N ARG A 218 54.01 12.05 -36.03
CA ARG A 218 54.26 13.24 -36.86
C ARG A 218 55.68 13.79 -36.76
N ARG A 219 56.40 13.52 -35.66
CA ARG A 219 57.80 13.95 -35.49
C ARG A 219 58.80 13.13 -36.31
N GLN A 220 58.42 11.95 -36.80
CA GLN A 220 59.32 11.10 -37.60
C GLN A 220 59.35 11.44 -39.09
N TYR A 221 58.44 12.28 -39.60
CA TYR A 221 58.41 12.70 -41.01
C TYR A 221 59.07 14.07 -41.28
N GLY A 222 59.70 14.69 -40.28
CA GLY A 222 60.24 16.05 -40.34
C GLY A 222 61.77 16.17 -40.32
N SER A 223 62.52 15.13 -40.69
CA SER A 223 63.96 15.25 -40.94
C SER A 223 64.26 14.92 -42.40
N VAL A 224 64.21 15.95 -43.24
CA VAL A 224 64.84 15.99 -44.57
C VAL A 224 65.82 17.15 -44.62
#